data_AF-A0A832JBB7-F1
#
_entry.id   AF-A0A832JBB7-F1
#
_cell.length_a   1.000
_cell.length_b   1.000
_cell.length_c   1.000
_cell.angle_alpha   90.00
_cell.angle_beta   90.00
_cell.angle_gamma   90.00
#
_symmetry.space_group_name_H-M   'P 1'
#
loop_
_entity.id
_entity.type
_entity.pdbx_description
1 polymer ?
#
loop_
_entity_poly.entity_id
_entity_poly.type
_entity_poly.pdbx_seq_one_letter_code
_entity_poly.pdbx_strand_id
1 'polypeptide(L)' 'MSAFRGLEISASGMTAHRWWAEICAVNLANAETTRTPEGGPFRRKLVVLAQEGLG' A
#
# COMPACT_ATOMS: atom_id res chain seq x y z
N MET A 1 -2.52 -12.78 28.22
CA MET A 1 -2.45 -11.64 27.27
C MET A 1 -1.10 -11.58 26.56
N SER A 2 -0.78 -12.55 25.69
CA SER A 2 0.45 -12.52 24.88
C SER A 2 0.15 -13.03 23.47
N ALA A 3 -0.62 -14.12 23.37
CA ALA A 3 -1.16 -14.63 22.11
C ALA A 3 -1.96 -13.58 21.31
N PHE A 4 -2.87 -12.83 21.96
CA PHE A 4 -3.64 -11.78 21.30
C PHE A 4 -2.78 -10.64 20.73
N ARG A 5 -1.72 -10.23 21.43
CA ARG A 5 -0.78 -9.22 20.93
C ARG A 5 0.00 -9.72 19.71
N GLY A 6 0.41 -10.99 19.70
CA GLY A 6 1.05 -11.59 18.52
C GLY A 6 0.13 -11.63 17.30
N LEU A 7 -1.16 -11.90 17.51
CA LEU A 7 -2.18 -11.85 16.46
C LEU A 7 -2.39 -10.43 15.93
N GLU A 8 -2.44 -9.41 16.80
CA GLU A 8 -2.57 -8.00 16.41
C GLU A 8 -1.40 -7.54 15.52
N ILE A 9 -0.15 -7.89 15.88
CA ILE A 9 1.05 -7.57 15.06
C ILE A 9 0.97 -8.26 13.70
N SER A 10 0.54 -9.52 13.68
CA SER A 10 0.40 -10.27 12.43
C SER A 10 -0.69 -9.67 11.55
N ALA A 11 -1.81 -9.24 12.15
CA ALA A 11 -2.91 -8.57 11.47
C ALA A 11 -2.47 -7.23 10.87
N SER A 12 -1.74 -6.40 11.63
CA SER A 12 -1.21 -5.14 11.09
C SER A 12 -0.25 -5.37 9.92
N GLY A 13 0.60 -6.40 9.99
CA GLY A 13 1.48 -6.79 8.90
C GLY A 13 0.72 -7.27 7.66
N MET A 14 -0.32 -8.10 7.82
CA MET A 14 -1.17 -8.54 6.71
C MET A 14 -1.90 -7.38 6.04
N THR A 15 -2.41 -6.43 6.83
CA THR A 15 -3.03 -5.21 6.29
C THR A 15 -2.02 -4.41 5.47
N ALA A 16 -0.82 -4.15 6.00
CA ALA A 16 0.25 -3.47 5.26
C ALA A 16 0.60 -4.19 3.94
N HIS A 17 0.65 -5.53 3.96
CA HIS A 17 0.94 -6.33 2.78
C HIS A 17 -0.19 -6.29 1.74
N ARG A 18 -1.46 -6.21 2.19
CA ARG A 18 -2.62 -5.98 1.32
C ARG A 18 -2.50 -4.65 0.59
N TRP A 19 -2.20 -3.56 1.30
CA TRP A 19 -1.98 -2.24 0.68
C TRP A 19 -0.87 -2.28 -0.35
N TRP A 20 0.24 -2.95 -0.04
CA TRP A 20 1.34 -3.13 -0.98
C TRP A 20 0.89 -3.85 -2.25
N ALA A 21 0.15 -4.95 -2.12
CA ALA A 21 -0.37 -5.70 -3.27
C ALA A 21 -1.35 -4.86 -4.11
N GLU A 22 -2.24 -4.09 -3.49
CA GLU A 22 -3.18 -3.20 -4.17
C GLU A 22 -2.44 -2.10 -4.96
N ILE A 23 -1.41 -1.47 -4.39
CA ILE A 23 -0.60 -0.47 -5.10
C ILE A 23 0.19 -1.08 -6.24
N CYS A 24 0.75 -2.28 -6.07
CA CYS A 24 1.40 -3.01 -7.17
C CYS A 24 0.42 -3.26 -8.33
N ALA A 25 -0.82 -3.69 -8.04
CA ALA A 25 -1.85 -3.90 -9.05
C ALA A 25 -2.22 -2.59 -9.77
N VAL A 26 -2.39 -1.49 -9.05
CA VAL A 26 -2.67 -0.16 -9.64
C VAL A 26 -1.53 0.28 -10.56
N ASN A 27 -0.28 0.13 -10.12
CA ASN A 27 0.89 0.51 -10.91
C ASN A 27 0.99 -0.33 -12.19
N LEU A 28 0.76 -1.65 -12.09
CA LEU A 28 0.77 -2.54 -13.24
C LEU A 28 -0.35 -2.20 -14.23
N ALA A 29 -1.57 -1.99 -13.73
CA ALA A 29 -2.72 -1.65 -14.57
C ALA A 29 -2.55 -0.32 -15.33
N ASN A 30 -1.72 0.60 -14.81
CA ASN A 30 -1.50 1.92 -15.40
C ASN A 30 -0.10 2.12 -15.97
N ALA A 31 0.71 1.07 -16.11
CA ALA A 31 2.10 1.16 -16.55
C ALA A 31 2.24 1.86 -17.92
N GLU A 32 1.27 1.65 -18.83
CA GLU A 32 1.26 2.20 -20.18
C GLU A 32 0.31 3.43 -20.31
N THR A 33 -0.23 3.93 -19.20
CA THR A 33 -1.17 5.06 -19.24
C THR A 33 -0.41 6.37 -19.46
N THR A 34 -0.46 6.91 -20.68
CA THR A 34 0.20 8.16 -21.06
C THR A 34 -0.69 9.39 -20.97
N ARG A 35 -2.00 9.21 -20.75
CA ARG A 35 -2.99 10.29 -20.61
C ARG A 35 -3.87 10.04 -19.39
N THR A 36 -3.65 10.80 -18.33
CA THR A 36 -4.50 10.84 -17.13
C THR A 36 -5.52 11.98 -17.21
N PRO A 37 -6.59 11.97 -16.39
CA PRO A 37 -7.53 13.09 -16.28
C PRO A 37 -6.87 14.39 -15.83
N GLU A 38 -5.80 14.32 -15.03
CA GLU A 38 -5.02 15.49 -14.60
C GLU A 38 -4.01 15.96 -15.67
N GLY A 39 -3.84 15.20 -16.75
CA GLY A 39 -2.87 15.46 -17.81
C GLY A 39 -1.52 14.77 -17.60
N GLY A 40 -0.94 14.31 -18.71
CA GLY A 40 0.37 13.63 -18.72
C GLY A 40 0.33 12.15 -18.33
N PRO A 41 1.52 11.49 -18.32
CA PRO A 41 1.64 10.06 -18.05
C PRO A 41 1.40 9.73 -16.58
N PHE A 42 0.91 8.52 -16.33
CA PHE A 42 0.72 7.98 -14.99
C PHE A 42 2.04 7.94 -14.23
N ARG A 43 1.98 8.35 -12.96
CA ARG A 43 3.11 8.27 -12.03
C ARG A 43 2.88 7.14 -11.06
N ARG A 44 3.86 6.23 -10.97
CA ARG A 44 3.82 5.10 -10.04
C ARG A 44 3.58 5.58 -8.61
N LYS A 45 2.77 4.84 -7.87
CA LYS A 45 2.48 5.06 -6.45
C LYS A 45 3.37 4.16 -5.60
N LEU A 46 3.74 4.63 -4.41
CA LEU A 46 4.55 3.88 -3.44
C LEU A 46 3.84 3.90 -2.08
N VAL A 47 3.91 2.78 -1.37
CA VAL A 47 3.43 2.68 0.01
C VAL A 47 4.58 3.02 0.94
N VAL A 48 4.33 3.93 1.89
CA VAL A 48 5.23 4.22 3.01
C VAL A 48 4.51 3.79 4.28
N LEU A 49 5.13 2.88 5.02
CA LEU A 49 4.60 2.37 6.29
C LEU A 49 5.33 3.08 7.44
N ALA A 50 4.57 3.43 8.47
CA ALA A 50 5.09 3.99 9.71
C ALA A 50 4.42 3.29 10.89
N GLN A 51 5.05 3.38 12.06
CA GLN A 51 4.43 2.92 13.29
C GLN A 51 3.24 3.81 13.65
N GLU A 52 2.17 3.19 14.14
CA GLU A 52 1.02 3.89 14.69
C GLU A 52 1.46 4.83 15.83
N GLY A 53 1.15 6.13 15.71
CA GLY A 53 1.52 7.18 16.66
C GLY A 53 2.76 8.00 16.30
N LEU A 54 3.47 7.67 15.21
CA LEU A 54 4.49 8.53 14.60
C LEU A 54 3.88 9.19 13.35
N GLY A 55 3.20 10.32 13.58
CA GLY A 55 2.60 11.16 12.55
C GLY A 55 2.79 12.63 12.89
#